data_AF-A0A0B7JII0-F1
#
_entry.id   AF-A0A0B7JII0-F1
#
_cell.length_a   1.000
_cell.length_b   1.000
_cell.length_c   1.000
_cell.angle_alpha   90.00
_cell.angle_beta   90.00
_cell.angle_gamma   90.00
#
_symmetry.space_group_name_H-M   'P 1'
#
loop_
_entity.id
_entity.type
_entity.pdbx_description
1 polymer ?
#
loop_
_entity_poly.entity_id
_entity_poly.type
_entity_poly.pdbx_seq_one_letter_code
_entity_poly.pdbx_strand_id
1 'polypeptide(L)'
;MATPNPARLPHIHLLSMYRRLDGAFDDAISCAFAPGDDYHALTRATQEVLYRRWRGFAPPGTCTVVRIPDEFHPRSNNQWDTKYVALCPTMRVPMDVRWDREVVYECIWSLLCAVDNHNRDVREGRAAEGETEITSLLMTPLATGCGLVSYERWAAQSVLALKHYVEACENPSEWSSLGWGTILSRGAEIDKTVDSETMSS
;
A
#
# COMPACT_ATOMS: atom_id res chain seq x y z
N MET A 1 39.53 4.64 -5.80
CA MET A 1 38.46 5.64 -5.65
C MET A 1 37.21 5.07 -6.28
N ALA A 2 36.23 4.67 -5.46
CA ALA A 2 34.95 4.21 -5.96
C ALA A 2 34.16 5.42 -6.47
N THR A 3 33.65 5.34 -7.71
CA THR A 3 32.74 6.32 -8.28
C THR A 3 31.44 6.34 -7.47
N PRO A 4 30.85 7.50 -7.15
CA PRO A 4 29.53 7.56 -6.54
C PRO A 4 28.50 6.95 -7.50
N ASN A 5 27.72 5.98 -7.03
CA ASN A 5 26.64 5.38 -7.80
C ASN A 5 25.48 6.40 -7.90
N PRO A 6 25.09 6.87 -9.10
CA PRO A 6 24.04 7.86 -9.24
C PRO A 6 22.67 7.23 -8.94
N ALA A 7 21.97 7.81 -7.97
CA ALA A 7 20.55 7.58 -7.65
C ALA A 7 20.17 6.16 -7.16
N ARG A 8 20.52 5.81 -5.91
CA ARG A 8 19.66 4.90 -5.14
C ARG A 8 18.45 5.71 -4.66
N LEU A 9 17.34 5.59 -5.38
CA LEU A 9 16.06 6.10 -4.91
C LEU A 9 15.57 5.18 -3.78
N PRO A 10 15.14 5.71 -2.62
CA PRO A 10 14.54 4.89 -1.58
C PRO A 10 13.21 4.34 -2.12
N HIS A 11 13.21 3.07 -2.49
CA HIS A 11 12.02 2.38 -2.98
C HIS A 11 11.20 1.87 -1.80
N ILE A 12 9.89 2.08 -1.83
CA ILE A 12 8.94 1.33 -1.00
C ILE A 12 8.37 0.20 -1.81
N HIS A 13 8.11 -0.92 -1.16
CA HIS A 13 7.37 -2.02 -1.77
C HIS A 13 6.01 -2.16 -1.11
N LEU A 14 4.98 -2.35 -1.93
CA LEU A 14 3.61 -2.56 -1.46
C LEU A 14 3.30 -4.04 -1.31
N LEU A 15 2.64 -4.37 -0.21
CA LEU A 15 2.19 -5.70 0.17
C LEU A 15 0.67 -5.75 0.15
N SER A 16 0.11 -6.85 -0.34
CA SER A 16 -1.32 -7.12 -0.25
C SER A 16 -1.56 -8.36 0.59
N MET A 17 -1.29 -8.33 1.90
CA MET A 17 -1.78 -9.41 2.77
C MET A 17 -2.14 -9.02 4.19
N TYR A 18 -3.12 -9.76 4.69
CA TYR A 18 -3.78 -9.51 5.96
C TYR A 18 -2.86 -9.71 7.17
N ARG A 19 -1.96 -10.72 7.13
CA ARG A 19 -1.12 -11.10 8.30
C ARG A 19 0.14 -11.92 8.00
N ARG A 20 0.34 -12.49 6.81
CA ARG A 20 1.44 -13.42 6.52
C ARG A 20 1.99 -13.15 5.12
N LEU A 21 3.31 -13.17 4.97
CA LEU A 21 3.99 -12.72 3.76
C LEU A 21 4.58 -13.91 2.99
N ASP A 22 3.73 -14.82 2.51
CA ASP A 22 4.19 -16.10 1.96
C ASP A 22 3.47 -16.55 0.68
N GLY A 23 2.71 -15.67 0.05
CA GLY A 23 1.99 -15.94 -1.19
C GLY A 23 2.42 -15.01 -2.32
N ALA A 24 2.64 -15.56 -3.52
CA ALA A 24 2.90 -14.82 -4.75
C ALA A 24 3.93 -13.68 -4.58
N PHE A 25 3.51 -12.42 -4.72
CA PHE A 25 4.41 -11.28 -4.58
C PHE A 25 4.92 -11.05 -3.15
N ASP A 26 4.14 -11.46 -2.14
CA ASP A 26 4.57 -11.32 -0.75
C ASP A 26 5.72 -12.28 -0.40
N ASP A 27 5.79 -13.44 -1.08
CA ASP A 27 6.95 -14.34 -0.99
C ASP A 27 8.22 -13.68 -1.51
N ALA A 28 8.14 -12.97 -2.65
CA ALA A 28 9.26 -12.22 -3.19
C ALA A 28 9.72 -11.11 -2.23
N ILE A 29 8.79 -10.44 -1.55
CA ILE A 29 9.09 -9.42 -0.53
C ILE A 29 9.75 -10.05 0.70
N SER A 30 9.27 -11.20 1.19
CA SER A 30 9.92 -11.93 2.28
C SER A 30 11.33 -12.39 1.88
N CYS A 31 11.51 -12.96 0.69
CA CYS A 31 12.82 -13.36 0.18
C CYS A 31 13.79 -12.18 0.00
N ALA A 32 13.26 -10.99 -0.30
CA ALA A 32 14.05 -9.78 -0.46
C ALA A 32 14.47 -9.15 0.87
N PHE A 33 13.56 -9.02 1.84
CA PHE A 33 13.76 -8.16 3.00
C PHE A 33 13.87 -8.89 4.34
N ALA A 34 13.48 -10.16 4.43
CA ALA A 34 13.74 -10.95 5.62
C ALA A 34 15.23 -11.36 5.67
N PRO A 35 15.80 -11.59 6.87
CA PRO A 35 17.09 -12.24 7.00
C PRO A 35 17.10 -13.59 6.29
N GLY A 36 18.18 -13.91 5.57
CA GLY A 36 18.30 -15.15 4.79
C GLY A 36 18.22 -16.44 5.63
N ASP A 37 18.46 -16.34 6.93
CA ASP A 37 18.34 -17.41 7.92
C ASP A 37 16.98 -17.44 8.65
N ASP A 38 16.08 -16.47 8.39
CA ASP A 38 14.77 -16.37 9.04
C ASP A 38 13.72 -15.70 8.13
N TYR A 39 13.20 -16.49 7.20
CA TYR A 39 12.17 -16.07 6.25
C TYR A 39 10.94 -15.41 6.90
N HIS A 40 10.55 -15.83 8.11
CA HIS A 40 9.36 -15.32 8.78
C HIS A 40 9.61 -14.05 9.63
N ALA A 41 10.85 -13.54 9.71
CA ALA A 41 11.15 -12.38 10.54
C ALA A 41 10.36 -11.14 10.13
N LEU A 42 10.22 -10.90 8.81
CA LEU A 42 9.43 -9.78 8.29
C LEU A 42 7.94 -9.92 8.59
N THR A 43 7.41 -11.15 8.50
CA THR A 43 6.03 -11.44 8.91
C THR A 43 5.81 -11.10 10.40
N ARG A 44 6.74 -11.45 11.28
CA ARG A 44 6.60 -11.16 12.72
C ARG A 44 6.70 -9.65 13.01
N ALA A 45 7.63 -8.96 12.36
CA ALA A 45 7.77 -7.50 12.48
C ALA A 45 6.50 -6.77 12.02
N THR A 46 5.93 -7.15 10.88
CA THR A 46 4.67 -6.58 10.38
C THR A 46 3.48 -6.90 11.30
N GLN A 47 3.37 -8.15 11.79
CA GLN A 47 2.30 -8.54 12.73
C GLN A 47 2.35 -7.75 14.05
N GLU A 48 3.53 -7.42 14.55
CA GLU A 48 3.68 -6.60 15.75
C GLU A 48 3.11 -5.20 15.54
N VAL A 49 3.41 -4.55 14.40
CA VAL A 49 2.85 -3.24 14.06
C VAL A 49 1.34 -3.33 13.89
N LEU A 50 0.84 -4.35 13.18
CA LEU A 50 -0.59 -4.60 13.04
C LEU A 50 -1.28 -4.83 14.38
N TYR A 51 -0.63 -5.50 15.33
CA TYR A 51 -1.17 -5.66 16.69
C TYR A 51 -1.26 -4.34 17.44
N ARG A 52 -0.20 -3.53 17.40
CA ARG A 52 -0.19 -2.22 18.07
C ARG A 52 -1.25 -1.27 17.51
N ARG A 53 -1.37 -1.20 16.18
CA ARG A 53 -2.26 -0.26 15.48
C ARG A 53 -3.72 -0.74 15.39
N TRP A 54 -3.92 -2.02 15.13
CA TRP A 54 -5.23 -2.57 14.76
C TRP A 54 -5.68 -3.72 15.66
N ARG A 55 -4.97 -3.99 16.76
CA ARG A 55 -5.17 -5.21 17.58
C ARG A 55 -5.12 -6.49 16.74
N GLY A 56 -4.31 -6.43 15.68
CA GLY A 56 -4.01 -7.49 14.72
C GLY A 56 -4.91 -7.47 13.49
N PHE A 57 -6.07 -6.81 13.52
CA PHE A 57 -7.05 -6.87 12.45
C PHE A 57 -7.07 -5.55 11.65
N ALA A 58 -6.26 -5.45 10.60
CA ALA A 58 -6.37 -4.33 9.66
C ALA A 58 -7.53 -4.59 8.68
N PRO A 59 -8.59 -3.78 8.66
CA PRO A 59 -9.71 -3.97 7.75
C PRO A 59 -9.26 -3.90 6.27
N PRO A 60 -9.89 -4.66 5.36
CA PRO A 60 -9.69 -4.45 3.93
C PRO A 60 -9.89 -2.98 3.52
N GLY A 61 -9.17 -2.53 2.50
CA GLY A 61 -9.23 -1.13 2.05
C GLY A 61 -8.34 -0.16 2.84
N THR A 62 -7.70 -0.60 3.93
CA THR A 62 -6.78 0.24 4.72
C THR A 62 -5.33 0.12 4.25
N CYS A 63 -4.45 1.00 4.76
CA CYS A 63 -2.99 0.87 4.59
C CYS A 63 -2.26 1.07 5.91
N THR A 64 -1.21 0.28 6.15
CA THR A 64 -0.26 0.45 7.25
C THR A 64 1.17 0.44 6.75
N VAL A 65 1.88 1.56 6.89
CA VAL A 65 3.33 1.64 6.63
C VAL A 65 4.08 0.98 7.79
N VAL A 66 5.01 0.09 7.46
CA VAL A 66 5.87 -0.63 8.41
C VAL A 66 7.33 -0.37 8.05
N ARG A 67 8.11 0.04 9.04
CA ARG A 67 9.58 0.11 8.93
C ARG A 67 10.15 -1.31 8.95
N ILE A 68 10.99 -1.64 7.97
CA ILE A 68 11.82 -2.85 8.00
C ILE A 68 12.87 -2.65 9.10
N PRO A 69 13.02 -3.58 10.06
CA PRO A 69 14.02 -3.46 11.11
C PRO A 69 15.45 -3.32 10.54
N ASP A 70 16.23 -2.37 11.08
CA ASP A 70 17.57 -2.05 10.56
C ASP A 70 18.52 -3.25 10.60
N GLU A 71 18.35 -4.13 11.58
CA GLU A 71 19.12 -5.37 11.73
C GLU A 71 18.88 -6.39 10.60
N PHE A 72 17.83 -6.23 9.78
CA PHE A 72 17.58 -7.10 8.63
C PHE A 72 18.43 -6.72 7.42
N HIS A 73 18.78 -5.44 7.25
CA HIS A 73 19.53 -4.96 6.08
C HIS A 73 20.83 -5.74 5.80
N PRO A 74 21.74 -5.95 6.77
CA PRO A 74 22.98 -6.70 6.52
C PRO A 74 22.77 -8.21 6.31
N ARG A 75 21.57 -8.73 6.58
CA ARG A 75 21.24 -10.17 6.53
C ARG A 75 20.24 -10.53 5.43
N SER A 76 19.70 -9.54 4.73
CA SER A 76 18.66 -9.70 3.70
C SER A 76 19.24 -9.45 2.31
N ASN A 77 18.44 -9.76 1.28
CA ASN A 77 18.78 -9.47 -0.12
C ASN A 77 18.30 -8.08 -0.56
N ASN A 78 18.19 -7.13 0.37
CA ASN A 78 17.69 -5.78 0.12
C ASN A 78 18.69 -4.95 -0.71
N GLN A 79 18.59 -5.05 -2.02
CA GLN A 79 19.48 -4.35 -2.96
C GLN A 79 19.06 -2.90 -3.24
N TRP A 80 17.85 -2.53 -2.80
CA TRP A 80 17.19 -1.26 -3.14
C TRP A 80 17.26 -0.21 -2.02
N ASP A 81 17.87 -0.56 -0.88
CA ASP A 81 17.84 0.28 0.32
C ASP A 81 16.41 0.61 0.79
N THR A 82 15.48 -0.32 0.52
CA THR A 82 14.09 -0.21 0.91
C THR A 82 14.01 -0.16 2.43
N LYS A 83 13.38 0.88 2.97
CA LYS A 83 13.18 1.04 4.41
C LYS A 83 11.79 0.63 4.87
N TYR A 84 10.82 0.69 3.97
CA TYR A 84 9.41 0.57 4.32
C TYR A 84 8.70 -0.46 3.47
N VAL A 85 7.72 -1.09 4.09
CA VAL A 85 6.72 -1.87 3.40
C VAL A 85 5.34 -1.37 3.79
N ALA A 86 4.48 -1.12 2.80
CA ALA A 86 3.11 -0.69 3.06
C ALA A 86 2.15 -1.87 2.88
N LEU A 87 1.39 -2.16 3.94
CA LEU A 87 0.44 -3.26 4.03
C LEU A 87 -0.94 -2.77 3.61
N CYS A 88 -1.43 -3.21 2.45
CA CYS A 88 -2.76 -2.91 1.93
C CYS A 88 -3.61 -4.20 1.94
N PRO A 89 -4.23 -4.58 3.07
CA PRO A 89 -5.11 -5.73 3.11
C PRO A 89 -6.28 -5.58 2.11
N THR A 90 -6.45 -6.57 1.25
CA THR A 90 -7.58 -6.66 0.31
C THR A 90 -8.59 -7.72 0.71
N MET A 91 -8.20 -8.65 1.59
CA MET A 91 -9.02 -9.77 2.03
C MET A 91 -8.52 -10.31 3.36
N ARG A 92 -9.44 -10.79 4.22
CA ARG A 92 -9.09 -11.39 5.53
C ARG A 92 -8.33 -12.70 5.41
N VAL A 93 -8.78 -13.52 4.47
CA VAL A 93 -8.20 -14.79 4.07
C VAL A 93 -8.25 -14.85 2.54
N PRO A 94 -7.35 -15.59 1.88
CA PRO A 94 -7.40 -15.75 0.42
C PRO A 94 -8.79 -16.20 -0.05
N MET A 95 -9.49 -15.35 -0.81
CA MET A 95 -10.85 -15.59 -1.31
C MET A 95 -11.19 -14.63 -2.46
N ASP A 96 -12.24 -14.95 -3.22
CA ASP A 96 -12.86 -14.02 -4.18
C ASP A 96 -13.36 -12.77 -3.44
N VAL A 97 -12.89 -11.60 -3.87
CA VAL A 97 -13.29 -10.29 -3.33
C VAL A 97 -13.97 -9.39 -4.34
N ARG A 98 -14.41 -9.89 -5.50
CA ARG A 98 -15.13 -9.06 -6.49
C ARG A 98 -16.42 -8.45 -5.94
N TRP A 99 -16.99 -9.05 -4.89
CA TRP A 99 -18.14 -8.51 -4.16
C TRP A 99 -17.86 -7.16 -3.50
N ASP A 100 -16.62 -6.92 -3.09
CA ASP A 100 -16.18 -5.63 -2.59
C ASP A 100 -15.87 -4.75 -3.80
N ARG A 101 -16.77 -3.82 -4.08
CA ARG A 101 -16.76 -3.00 -5.30
C ARG A 101 -15.62 -1.97 -5.28
N GLU A 102 -15.04 -1.65 -4.13
CA GLU A 102 -14.14 -0.49 -3.98
C GLU A 102 -12.79 -0.84 -3.33
N VAL A 103 -12.54 -2.10 -2.94
CA VAL A 103 -11.33 -2.51 -2.22
C VAL A 103 -10.01 -2.00 -2.82
N VAL A 104 -9.88 -1.95 -4.15
CA VAL A 104 -8.68 -1.41 -4.80
C VAL A 104 -8.62 0.09 -4.62
N TYR A 105 -9.70 0.81 -4.96
CA TYR A 105 -9.80 2.26 -4.78
C TYR A 105 -9.46 2.66 -3.32
N GLU A 106 -10.07 2.00 -2.34
CA GLU A 106 -9.85 2.24 -0.92
C GLU A 106 -8.40 1.99 -0.51
N CYS A 107 -7.80 0.87 -0.93
CA CYS A 107 -6.40 0.55 -0.62
C CYS A 107 -5.44 1.60 -1.17
N ILE A 108 -5.65 2.05 -2.41
CA ILE A 108 -4.80 3.07 -3.05
C ILE A 108 -4.97 4.42 -2.36
N TRP A 109 -6.21 4.83 -2.06
CA TRP A 109 -6.47 6.05 -1.31
C TRP A 109 -5.81 6.02 0.08
N SER A 110 -6.05 4.94 0.84
CA SER A 110 -5.49 4.73 2.16
C SER A 110 -3.97 4.70 2.15
N LEU A 111 -3.35 4.14 1.10
CA LEU A 111 -1.91 4.17 0.91
C LEU A 111 -1.38 5.59 0.79
N LEU A 112 -1.98 6.40 -0.09
CA LEU A 112 -1.55 7.78 -0.31
C LEU A 112 -1.67 8.60 0.97
N CYS A 113 -2.78 8.46 1.69
CA CYS A 113 -2.95 9.06 3.02
C CYS A 113 -1.90 8.58 4.03
N ALA A 114 -1.60 7.28 4.07
CA ALA A 114 -0.63 6.73 5.01
C ALA A 114 0.79 7.27 4.75
N VAL A 115 1.18 7.38 3.47
CA VAL A 115 2.46 7.95 3.04
C VAL A 115 2.52 9.45 3.35
N ASP A 116 1.49 10.23 3.02
CA ASP A 116 1.47 11.67 3.32
C ASP A 116 1.56 11.94 4.83
N ASN A 117 0.79 11.18 5.63
CA ASN A 117 0.84 11.30 7.08
C ASN A 117 2.23 10.96 7.63
N HIS A 118 2.86 9.89 7.15
CA HIS A 118 4.24 9.54 7.52
C HIS A 118 5.22 10.65 7.16
N ASN A 119 5.18 11.13 5.91
CA ASN A 119 6.08 12.19 5.44
C ASN A 119 5.88 13.50 6.20
N ARG A 120 4.63 13.83 6.55
CA ARG A 120 4.32 14.98 7.40
C ARG A 120 4.93 14.83 8.79
N ASP A 121 4.83 13.65 9.40
CA ASP A 121 5.44 13.39 10.70
C ASP A 121 6.97 13.45 10.66
N VAL A 122 7.60 13.00 9.56
CA VAL A 122 9.05 13.17 9.35
C VAL A 122 9.44 14.65 9.24
N ARG A 123 8.76 15.41 8.37
CA ARG A 123 9.03 16.86 8.17
C ARG A 123 8.84 17.67 9.44
N GLU A 124 7.87 17.30 10.27
CA GLU A 124 7.52 18.00 11.51
C GLU A 124 8.29 17.46 12.73
N GLY A 125 9.24 16.53 12.53
CA GLY A 125 10.10 16.00 13.60
C GLY A 125 9.35 15.15 14.63
N ARG A 126 8.19 14.59 14.27
CA ARG A 126 7.38 13.69 15.10
C ARG A 126 7.62 12.22 14.84
N ALA A 127 8.24 11.88 13.72
CA ALA A 127 8.61 10.51 13.41
C ALA A 127 9.70 10.00 14.36
N ALA A 128 9.80 8.68 14.51
CA ALA A 128 10.86 8.06 15.28
C ALA A 128 12.25 8.37 14.69
N GLU A 129 13.30 8.24 15.50
CA GLU A 129 14.67 8.42 15.03
C GLU A 129 15.00 7.45 13.89
N GLY A 130 15.68 7.96 12.84
CA GLY A 130 16.04 7.17 11.66
C GLY A 130 14.96 7.06 10.58
N GLU A 131 13.75 7.57 10.84
CA GLU A 131 12.69 7.67 9.85
C GLU A 131 12.99 8.75 8.79
N THR A 132 12.70 8.45 7.52
CA THR A 132 12.93 9.37 6.39
C THR A 132 11.68 9.46 5.52
N GLU A 133 11.56 10.56 4.78
CA GLU A 133 10.46 10.73 3.84
C GLU A 133 10.47 9.66 2.76
N ILE A 134 9.27 9.27 2.38
CA ILE A 134 8.93 8.33 1.34
C ILE A 134 8.73 9.13 0.06
N THR A 135 9.62 8.95 -0.91
CA THR A 135 9.58 9.71 -2.17
C THR A 135 9.26 8.85 -3.39
N SER A 136 9.28 7.51 -3.25
CA SER A 136 8.95 6.61 -4.33
C SER A 136 8.26 5.33 -3.84
N LEU A 137 7.39 4.78 -4.70
CA LEU A 137 6.60 3.58 -4.43
C LEU A 137 6.76 2.60 -5.60
N LEU A 138 7.01 1.33 -5.29
CA LEU A 138 6.83 0.20 -6.18
C LEU A 138 5.53 -0.51 -5.80
N MET A 139 4.63 -0.62 -6.78
CA MET A 139 3.31 -1.21 -6.61
C MET A 139 3.13 -2.38 -7.55
N THR A 140 2.48 -3.43 -7.07
CA THR A 140 1.93 -4.51 -7.89
C THR A 140 0.41 -4.49 -7.84
N PRO A 141 -0.25 -5.15 -8.80
CA PRO A 141 -1.70 -5.26 -8.78
C PRO A 141 -2.24 -5.87 -7.49
N LEU A 142 -3.16 -5.15 -6.85
CA LEU A 142 -3.82 -5.54 -5.60
C LEU A 142 -5.06 -6.38 -5.94
N ALA A 143 -5.29 -7.46 -5.19
CA ALA A 143 -6.44 -8.36 -5.34
C ALA A 143 -6.62 -9.09 -6.70
N THR A 144 -5.69 -8.95 -7.66
CA THR A 144 -5.83 -9.60 -8.98
C THR A 144 -5.44 -11.09 -9.01
N GLY A 145 -4.78 -11.57 -7.95
CA GLY A 145 -4.49 -12.99 -7.74
C GLY A 145 -5.69 -13.73 -7.17
N CYS A 146 -5.59 -14.18 -5.91
CA CYS A 146 -6.68 -14.90 -5.23
C CYS A 146 -7.99 -14.10 -5.12
N GLY A 147 -7.92 -12.77 -5.18
CA GLY A 147 -9.07 -11.88 -5.08
C GLY A 147 -9.94 -11.81 -6.33
N LEU A 148 -9.43 -12.31 -7.47
CA LEU A 148 -10.11 -12.36 -8.77
C LEU A 148 -10.55 -11.00 -9.34
N VAL A 149 -10.04 -9.88 -8.82
CA VAL A 149 -10.27 -8.56 -9.44
C VAL A 149 -9.57 -8.52 -10.78
N SER A 150 -10.25 -8.11 -11.85
CA SER A 150 -9.61 -7.98 -13.17
C SER A 150 -8.49 -6.93 -13.18
N TYR A 151 -7.53 -7.09 -14.09
CA TYR A 151 -6.47 -6.10 -14.26
C TYR A 151 -7.02 -4.74 -14.72
N GLU A 152 -8.07 -4.76 -15.54
CA GLU A 152 -8.77 -3.57 -16.04
C GLU A 152 -9.38 -2.79 -14.89
N ARG A 153 -10.11 -3.48 -13.99
CA ARG A 153 -10.71 -2.86 -12.82
C ARG A 153 -9.66 -2.36 -11.85
N TRP A 154 -8.61 -3.15 -11.60
CA TRP A 154 -7.51 -2.70 -10.75
C TRP A 154 -6.86 -1.42 -11.30
N ALA A 155 -6.57 -1.37 -12.60
CA ALA A 155 -5.95 -0.21 -13.22
C ALA A 155 -6.87 1.02 -13.18
N ALA A 156 -8.15 0.84 -13.54
CA ALA A 156 -9.14 1.91 -13.53
C ALA A 156 -9.32 2.51 -12.13
N GLN A 157 -9.49 1.67 -11.10
CA GLN A 157 -9.62 2.14 -9.71
C GLN A 157 -8.34 2.77 -9.17
N SER A 158 -7.16 2.24 -9.52
CA SER A 158 -5.89 2.81 -9.10
C SER A 158 -5.68 4.20 -9.66
N VAL A 159 -5.92 4.40 -10.97
CA VAL A 159 -5.82 5.71 -11.62
C VAL A 159 -6.87 6.68 -11.06
N LEU A 160 -8.10 6.21 -10.83
CA LEU A 160 -9.17 7.05 -10.29
C LEU A 160 -8.86 7.52 -8.85
N ALA A 161 -8.35 6.63 -8.00
CA ALA A 161 -7.92 6.97 -6.65
C ALA A 161 -6.79 8.01 -6.66
N LEU A 162 -5.79 7.84 -7.54
CA LEU A 162 -4.71 8.83 -7.73
C LEU A 162 -5.25 10.19 -8.18
N LYS A 163 -6.13 10.22 -9.20
CA LYS A 163 -6.79 11.44 -9.69
C LYS A 163 -7.51 12.16 -8.55
N HIS A 164 -8.43 11.47 -7.88
CA HIS A 164 -9.21 12.05 -6.80
C HIS A 164 -8.32 12.52 -5.64
N TYR A 165 -7.23 11.81 -5.34
CA TYR A 165 -6.32 12.19 -4.25
C TYR A 165 -5.57 13.49 -4.58
N VAL A 166 -5.10 13.63 -5.83
CA VAL A 166 -4.48 14.88 -6.32
C VAL A 166 -5.50 16.02 -6.28
N GLU A 167 -6.72 15.80 -6.76
CA GLU A 167 -7.80 16.79 -6.67
C GLU A 167 -8.07 17.23 -5.23
N ALA A 168 -8.02 16.30 -4.27
CA ALA A 168 -8.19 16.58 -2.85
C ALA A 168 -7.07 17.44 -2.27
N CYS A 169 -5.83 17.18 -2.68
CA CYS A 169 -4.67 17.97 -2.30
C CYS A 169 -4.74 19.40 -2.89
N GLU A 170 -5.19 19.53 -4.14
CA GLU A 170 -5.26 20.81 -4.85
C GLU A 170 -6.47 21.67 -4.45
N ASN A 171 -7.56 21.04 -3.98
CA ASN A 171 -8.82 21.72 -3.65
C ASN A 171 -9.27 21.46 -2.19
N PRO A 172 -8.45 21.81 -1.18
CA PRO A 172 -8.72 21.43 0.21
C PRO A 172 -10.00 22.07 0.77
N SER A 173 -10.38 23.27 0.32
CA SER A 173 -11.62 23.93 0.75
C SER A 173 -12.87 23.18 0.29
N GLU A 174 -12.83 22.56 -0.89
CA GLU A 174 -13.95 21.74 -1.38
C GLU A 174 -13.98 20.39 -0.65
N TRP A 175 -12.83 19.70 -0.61
CA TRP A 175 -12.74 18.33 -0.09
C TRP A 175 -12.92 18.21 1.42
N SER A 176 -12.67 19.28 2.17
CA SER A 176 -12.98 19.35 3.59
C SER A 176 -14.47 19.61 3.90
N SER A 177 -15.30 19.89 2.89
CA SER A 177 -16.74 20.18 3.07
C SER A 177 -17.58 19.75 1.86
N LEU A 178 -17.46 18.48 1.46
CA LEU A 178 -18.16 17.97 0.27
C LEU A 178 -19.68 17.99 0.41
N GLY A 179 -20.35 18.51 -0.62
CA GLY A 179 -21.79 18.40 -0.78
C GLY A 179 -22.21 17.07 -1.43
N TRP A 180 -23.46 16.67 -1.21
CA TRP A 180 -24.03 15.43 -1.76
C TRP A 180 -23.88 15.28 -3.27
N GLY A 181 -24.02 16.36 -4.04
CA GLY A 181 -23.86 16.32 -5.50
C GLY A 181 -22.47 15.83 -5.93
N THR A 182 -21.42 16.34 -5.29
CA THR A 182 -20.04 15.92 -5.56
C THR A 182 -19.79 14.49 -5.09
N ILE A 183 -20.29 14.11 -3.91
CA ILE A 183 -20.17 12.74 -3.38
C ILE A 183 -20.79 11.73 -4.35
N LEU A 184 -22.01 11.99 -4.82
CA LEU A 184 -22.71 11.12 -5.77
C LEU A 184 -22.01 11.06 -7.13
N SER A 185 -21.48 12.19 -7.62
CA SER A 185 -20.73 12.22 -8.88
C SER A 185 -19.48 11.35 -8.81
N ARG A 186 -18.69 11.47 -7.73
CA ARG A 186 -17.47 10.67 -7.55
C ARG A 186 -17.78 9.19 -7.30
N GLY A 187 -18.84 8.88 -6.55
CA GLY A 187 -19.33 7.50 -6.39
C GLY A 187 -19.69 6.87 -7.75
N ALA A 188 -20.37 7.61 -8.62
CA ALA A 188 -20.70 7.16 -9.96
C ALA A 188 -19.46 6.96 -10.88
N GLU A 189 -18.34 7.65 -10.64
CA GLU A 189 -17.08 7.38 -11.32
C GLU A 189 -16.49 6.03 -10.88
N ILE A 190 -16.57 5.69 -9.59
CA ILE A 190 -16.10 4.41 -9.06
C ILE A 190 -16.98 3.26 -9.58
N ASP A 191 -18.31 3.43 -9.56
CA ASP A 191 -19.26 2.42 -10.07
C ASP A 191 -18.94 1.99 -11.51
N LYS A 192 -18.61 2.95 -12.38
CA LYS A 192 -18.24 2.68 -13.80
C LYS A 192 -17.02 1.76 -13.94
N THR A 193 -16.09 1.78 -12.97
CA THR A 193 -14.90 0.90 -12.99
C THR A 193 -15.24 -0.56 -12.73
N VAL A 194 -16.38 -0.81 -12.08
CA VAL A 194 -16.88 -2.16 -11.81
C VAL A 194 -17.70 -2.67 -13.00
N ASP A 195 -18.48 -1.78 -13.62
CA ASP A 195 -19.34 -2.15 -14.75
C ASP A 195 -18.53 -2.49 -16.01
N SER A 196 -17.35 -1.89 -16.19
CA SER A 196 -16.44 -2.27 -17.28
C SER A 196 -15.96 -3.74 -17.21
N GLU A 197 -16.00 -4.36 -16.03
CA GLU A 197 -15.64 -5.78 -15.82
C GLU A 197 -16.77 -6.72 -16.25
N THR A 198 -18.04 -6.32 -16.05
CA THR A 198 -19.22 -7.16 -16.35
C THR A 198 -19.59 -7.18 -17.84
N MET A 199 -19.18 -6.19 -18.63
CA MET A 199 -19.44 -6.17 -20.08
C MET A 199 -18.45 -6.99 -20.91
N SER A 200 -17.34 -7.44 -20.32
CA SER A 200 -16.29 -8.25 -20.99
C SER A 200 -16.31 -9.73 -20.62
N SER A 201 -17.31 -10.17 -19.83
CA SER A 201 -17.48 -11.55 -19.37
C SER A 201 -18.57 -12.30 -20.14
#